data_AF-A0A2D8A4F7-F1
#
_entry.id   AF-A0A2D8A4F7-F1
#
_cell.length_a   1.000
_cell.length_b   1.000
_cell.length_c   1.000
_cell.angle_alpha   90.00
_cell.angle_beta   90.00
_cell.angle_gamma   90.00
#
_symmetry.space_group_name_H-M   'P 1'
#
loop_
_entity.id
_entity.type
_entity.pdbx_description
1 polymer ?
#
loop_
_entity_poly.entity_id
_entity_poly.type
_entity_poly.pdbx_seq_one_letter_code
_entity_poly.pdbx_strand_id
1 'polypeptide(L)'
;LPLVSVEIESSAPPEKVRVQIRTPKNQGWTDKFFNLQFKATSEYSVRTEGIPNYMVQSMTIYIRGVYLPGFGMLGSMMMTALAAAAIVGSKRDDGVLEMDEDGNLVPLDSRIF
;
A
#
# COMPACT_ATOMS: atom_id res chain seq x y z
N LEU A 1 18.60 6.82 -4.32
CA LEU A 1 17.81 7.00 -5.57
C LEU A 1 18.72 6.65 -6.74
N PRO A 2 18.20 6.17 -7.89
CA PRO A 2 19.05 5.89 -9.04
C PRO A 2 19.78 7.17 -9.47
N LEU A 3 21.05 7.03 -9.83
CA LEU A 3 21.81 8.11 -10.44
C LEU A 3 21.29 8.29 -11.88
N VAL A 4 20.83 9.49 -12.20
CA VAL A 4 20.45 9.86 -13.56
C VAL A 4 21.42 10.95 -14.00
N SER A 5 22.16 10.68 -15.07
CA SER A 5 23.10 11.63 -15.68
C SER A 5 22.60 11.96 -17.08
N VAL A 6 22.61 13.24 -17.41
CA VAL A 6 22.22 13.74 -18.72
C VAL A 6 23.20 14.83 -19.11
N GLU A 7 23.58 14.84 -20.38
CA GLU A 7 24.47 15.85 -20.95
C GLU A 7 23.63 16.85 -21.72
N ILE A 8 23.82 18.14 -21.43
CA ILE A 8 23.01 19.23 -21.96
C ILE A 8 23.93 20.20 -22.66
N GLU A 9 23.63 20.53 -23.92
CA GLU A 9 24.35 21.57 -24.64
C GLU A 9 23.98 22.97 -24.11
N SER A 10 24.93 23.90 -24.13
CA SER A 10 24.79 25.25 -23.53
C SER A 10 23.61 26.08 -24.08
N SER A 11 23.11 25.76 -25.28
CA SER A 11 21.96 26.44 -25.91
C SER A 11 20.77 25.50 -26.16
N ALA A 12 20.79 24.30 -25.58
CA ALA A 12 19.68 23.38 -25.69
C ALA A 12 18.47 23.85 -24.84
N PRO A 13 17.24 23.55 -25.29
CA PRO A 13 16.05 23.81 -24.49
C PRO A 13 16.08 23.04 -23.15
N PRO A 14 15.35 23.50 -22.12
CA PRO A 14 15.33 22.86 -20.82
C PRO A 14 14.92 21.38 -20.90
N GLU A 15 15.73 20.51 -20.32
CA GLU A 15 15.48 19.06 -20.32
C GLU A 15 14.74 18.60 -19.07
N LYS A 16 13.84 17.62 -19.24
CA LYS A 16 13.02 17.08 -18.14
C LYS A 16 13.57 15.73 -17.70
N VAL A 17 14.09 15.67 -16.48
CA VAL A 17 14.52 14.41 -15.86
C VAL A 17 13.38 13.77 -15.08
N ARG A 18 13.09 12.49 -15.36
CA ARG A 18 12.08 11.72 -14.64
C ARG A 18 12.73 10.83 -13.59
N VAL A 19 12.45 11.08 -12.32
CA VAL A 19 12.85 10.21 -11.20
C VAL A 19 11.64 9.44 -10.72
N GLN A 20 11.67 8.12 -10.87
CA GLN A 20 10.61 7.24 -10.35
C GLN A 20 10.98 6.75 -8.96
N ILE A 21 10.10 6.98 -7.99
CA ILE A 21 10.27 6.56 -6.60
C ILE A 21 9.10 5.67 -6.23
N ARG A 22 9.39 4.52 -5.61
CA ARG A 22 8.35 3.62 -5.12
C ARG A 22 8.00 3.95 -3.67
N THR A 23 6.72 4.13 -3.38
CA THR A 23 6.22 4.24 -2.02
C THR A 23 6.54 2.96 -1.25
N PRO A 24 7.10 3.04 -0.03
CA PRO A 24 7.45 1.87 0.77
C PRO A 24 6.24 0.96 1.00
N LYS A 25 6.38 -0.36 0.83
CA LYS A 25 5.28 -1.33 0.88
C LYS A 25 4.87 -1.77 2.30
N ASN A 26 5.37 -1.10 3.33
CA ASN A 26 5.04 -1.46 4.71
C ASN A 26 3.56 -1.11 4.95
N GLN A 27 2.80 -2.05 5.54
CA GLN A 27 1.41 -1.80 5.87
C GLN A 27 1.30 -0.68 6.92
N GLY A 28 0.28 0.15 6.78
CA GLY A 28 0.06 1.31 7.64
C GLY A 28 0.58 2.62 7.06
N TRP A 29 0.94 3.53 7.96
CA TRP A 29 1.37 4.89 7.64
C TRP A 29 2.89 4.89 7.52
N THR A 30 3.42 5.19 6.33
CA THR A 30 4.86 5.30 6.13
C THR A 30 5.24 6.69 5.64
N ASP A 31 6.11 7.34 6.41
CA ASP A 31 6.67 8.66 6.10
C ASP A 31 8.18 8.50 5.83
N LYS A 32 8.66 8.94 4.66
CA LYS A 32 10.10 8.92 4.34
C LYS A 32 10.56 10.21 3.68
N PHE A 33 11.77 10.62 4.04
CA PHE A 33 12.49 11.72 3.43
C PHE A 33 13.53 11.17 2.45
N PHE A 34 13.62 11.79 1.28
CA PHE A 34 14.65 11.51 0.28
C PHE A 34 15.37 12.81 -0.04
N ASN A 35 16.69 12.76 -0.17
CA ASN A 35 17.47 13.88 -0.66
C ASN A 35 17.84 13.61 -2.13
N LEU A 36 17.51 14.56 -3.00
CA LEU A 36 17.90 14.58 -4.40
C LEU A 36 19.00 15.60 -4.56
N GLN A 37 20.12 15.19 -5.14
CA GLN A 37 21.26 16.06 -5.41
C GLN A 37 21.41 16.23 -6.91
N PHE A 38 21.31 17.47 -7.38
CA PHE A 38 21.59 17.86 -8.75
C PHE A 38 23.01 18.38 -8.81
N LYS A 39 23.87 17.74 -9.60
CA LYS A 39 25.22 18.18 -9.86
C LYS A 39 25.34 18.52 -11.35
N ALA A 40 25.53 19.80 -11.65
CA ALA A 40 25.86 20.27 -12.99
C ALA A 40 27.38 20.48 -13.06
N THR A 41 28.05 19.89 -14.06
CA THR A 41 29.49 20.04 -14.27
C THR A 41 29.72 20.56 -15.69
N SER A 42 30.58 21.57 -15.84
CA SER A 42 30.95 22.10 -17.15
C SER A 42 31.97 21.18 -17.83
N GLU A 43 31.61 20.59 -18.97
CA GLU A 43 32.54 19.76 -19.76
C GLU A 43 33.72 20.60 -20.29
N TYR A 44 33.46 21.84 -20.74
CA TYR A 44 34.50 22.74 -21.24
C TYR A 44 35.57 23.04 -20.18
N SER A 45 35.17 23.27 -18.92
CA SER A 45 36.11 23.56 -17.83
C SER A 45 36.97 22.34 -17.50
N VAL A 46 36.37 21.14 -17.49
CA VAL A 46 37.11 19.89 -17.30
C VAL A 46 38.10 19.64 -18.44
N ARG A 47 37.70 19.88 -19.69
CA ARG A 47 38.50 19.54 -20.87
C ARG A 47 39.57 20.57 -21.22
N THR A 48 39.34 21.85 -20.95
CA THR A 48 40.24 22.95 -21.33
C THR A 48 41.11 23.42 -20.16
N GLU A 49 40.54 23.52 -18.96
CA GLU A 49 41.21 24.08 -17.78
C GLU A 49 41.73 23.00 -16.83
N GLY A 50 41.31 21.74 -17.02
CA GLY A 50 41.68 20.61 -16.17
C GLY A 50 41.08 20.68 -14.75
N ILE A 51 40.25 21.68 -14.47
CA ILE A 51 39.62 21.92 -13.18
C ILE A 51 38.11 21.75 -13.35
N PRO A 52 37.46 20.85 -12.60
CA PRO A 52 36.02 20.65 -12.72
C PRO A 52 35.27 21.80 -12.05
N ASN A 53 34.74 22.72 -12.85
CA ASN A 53 33.75 23.68 -12.38
C ASN A 53 32.37 23.00 -12.30
N TYR A 54 31.83 22.88 -11.08
CA TYR A 54 30.52 22.27 -10.83
C TYR A 54 29.68 23.07 -9.84
N MET A 55 28.37 23.01 -10.02
CA MET A 55 27.38 23.51 -9.08
C MET A 55 26.54 22.35 -8.58
N VAL A 56 26.32 22.32 -7.26
CA VAL A 56 25.51 21.29 -6.60
C VAL A 56 24.33 21.95 -5.91
N GLN A 57 23.14 21.47 -6.19
CA GLN A 57 21.91 21.88 -5.53
C GLN A 57 21.20 20.64 -4.97
N SER A 58 20.86 20.68 -3.68
CA SER A 58 20.14 19.59 -3.01
C SER A 58 18.69 19.97 -2.74
N MET A 59 17.77 19.03 -2.97
CA MET A 59 16.34 19.15 -2.71
C MET A 59 15.85 17.98 -1.87
N THR A 60 15.08 18.25 -0.81
CA THR A 60 14.48 17.21 0.03
C THR A 60 13.04 16.97 -0.40
N ILE A 61 12.72 15.72 -0.73
CA ILE A 61 11.36 15.26 -1.04
C ILE A 61 10.82 14.46 0.13
N TYR A 62 9.61 14.80 0.56
CA TYR A 62 8.84 14.06 1.54
C TYR A 62 7.79 13.19 0.85
N ILE A 63 7.77 11.90 1.17
CA ILE A 63 6.79 10.94 0.62
C ILE A 63 6.06 10.28 1.78
N ARG A 64 4.72 10.44 1.78
CA ARG A 64 3.80 9.73 2.67
C ARG A 64 3.05 8.66 1.87
N GLY A 65 3.12 7.43 2.35
CA GLY A 65 2.36 6.29 1.84
C GLY A 65 1.37 5.79 2.87
N VAL A 66 0.14 5.51 2.42
CA VAL A 66 -0.90 4.92 3.26
C VAL A 66 -1.32 3.60 2.61
N TYR A 67 -0.90 2.48 3.19
CA TYR A 67 -1.28 1.15 2.76
C TYR A 67 -2.29 0.57 3.76
N LEU A 68 -3.58 0.61 3.41
CA LEU A 68 -4.63 0.03 4.25
C LEU A 68 -4.65 -1.50 4.10
N PRO A 69 -4.59 -2.25 5.20
CA PRO A 69 -4.80 -3.69 5.19
C PRO A 69 -6.27 -4.10 4.96
N GLY A 70 -7.20 -3.14 5.00
CA GLY A 70 -8.63 -3.37 5.17
C GLY A 70 -9.39 -3.92 3.95
N PHE A 71 -8.87 -3.80 2.73
CA PHE A 71 -9.62 -4.26 1.55
C PHE A 71 -9.76 -5.79 1.47
N GLY A 72 -8.84 -6.55 2.08
CA GLY A 72 -8.98 -8.00 2.20
C GLY A 72 -9.89 -8.41 3.36
N MET A 73 -9.73 -7.76 4.52
CA MET A 73 -10.47 -8.12 5.74
C MET A 73 -11.97 -7.82 5.66
N LEU A 74 -12.36 -6.68 5.08
CA LEU A 74 -13.78 -6.34 4.91
C LEU A 74 -14.48 -7.37 4.01
N GLY A 75 -13.83 -7.78 2.91
CA GLY A 75 -14.35 -8.82 2.01
C GLY A 75 -14.46 -10.18 2.70
N SER A 76 -13.42 -10.61 3.42
CA SER A 76 -13.47 -11.90 4.14
C SER A 76 -14.51 -11.91 5.25
N MET A 77 -14.67 -10.79 5.99
CA MET A 77 -15.70 -10.68 7.02
C MET A 77 -17.10 -10.75 6.44
N MET A 78 -17.36 -10.09 5.30
CA MET A 78 -18.65 -10.18 4.61
C MET A 78 -18.94 -11.62 4.12
N MET A 79 -17.95 -12.28 3.52
CA MET A 79 -18.10 -13.67 3.06
C MET A 79 -18.34 -14.64 4.22
N THR A 80 -17.61 -14.49 5.32
CA THR A 80 -17.82 -15.29 6.54
C THR A 80 -19.19 -15.02 7.16
N ALA A 81 -19.62 -13.76 7.23
CA ALA A 81 -20.94 -13.40 7.73
C ALA A 81 -22.06 -13.99 6.86
N LEU A 82 -21.89 -13.93 5.53
CA LEU A 82 -22.84 -14.52 4.58
C LEU A 82 -22.91 -16.05 4.71
N ALA A 83 -21.76 -16.72 4.82
CA ALA A 83 -21.69 -18.17 5.02
C ALA A 83 -22.34 -18.60 6.34
N ALA A 84 -22.07 -17.86 7.43
CA ALA A 84 -22.71 -18.09 8.73
C ALA A 84 -24.23 -17.89 8.66
N ALA A 85 -24.69 -16.83 7.99
CA ALA A 85 -26.12 -16.56 7.81
C ALA A 85 -26.81 -17.64 6.96
N ALA A 86 -26.15 -18.16 5.91
CA ALA A 86 -26.67 -19.24 5.10
C ALA A 86 -26.79 -20.55 5.89
N ILE A 87 -25.81 -20.88 6.73
CA ILE A 87 -25.85 -22.07 7.60
C ILE A 87 -26.96 -21.95 8.64
N VAL A 88 -27.09 -20.80 9.30
CA VAL A 88 -28.17 -20.56 10.29
C VAL A 88 -29.54 -20.51 9.63
N GLY A 89 -29.65 -19.94 8.42
CA GLY A 89 -30.87 -19.94 7.62
C GLY A 89 -31.29 -21.34 7.18
N SER A 90 -30.33 -22.18 6.78
CA SER A 90 -30.59 -23.58 6.40
C SER A 90 -30.97 -24.48 7.58
N LYS A 91 -30.49 -24.16 8.79
CA LYS A 91 -30.82 -24.91 10.02
C LYS A 91 -32.20 -24.58 10.61
N ARG A 92 -32.89 -23.55 10.10
CA ARG A 92 -34.20 -23.12 10.61
C ARG A 92 -35.38 -23.89 9.99
N ASP A 93 -35.14 -24.82 9.08
CA ASP A 93 -36.22 -25.56 8.40
C ASP A 93 -36.46 -26.98 8.94
N ASP A 94 -35.76 -27.42 9.99
CA ASP A 94 -35.99 -28.74 10.61
C ASP A 94 -36.03 -28.64 12.15
N GLY A 95 -37.25 -28.68 12.71
CA GLY A 95 -37.52 -29.01 14.11
C GLY A 95 -37.29 -27.90 15.12
N VAL A 96 -38.36 -27.46 15.78
CA VAL A 96 -38.28 -26.61 16.98
C VAL A 96 -37.47 -27.36 18.04
N LEU A 97 -36.29 -26.82 18.40
CA LEU A 97 -35.44 -27.31 19.48
C LEU A 97 -35.67 -26.44 20.70
N GLU A 98 -35.99 -27.06 21.84
CA GLU A 98 -36.04 -26.37 23.13
C GLU A 98 -34.68 -26.51 23.82
N MET A 99 -34.31 -25.48 24.58
CA MET A 99 -33.07 -25.45 25.36
C MET A 99 -33.40 -25.87 26.79
N ASP A 100 -32.80 -26.96 27.28
CA ASP A 100 -32.98 -27.39 28.66
C ASP A 100 -32.29 -26.44 29.66
N GLU A 101 -32.59 -26.58 30.95
CA GLU A 101 -32.00 -25.76 32.02
C GLU A 101 -30.47 -25.94 32.16
N ASP A 102 -29.90 -26.98 31.54
CA ASP A 102 -28.47 -27.29 31.51
C ASP A 102 -27.77 -26.82 30.21
N GLY A 103 -28.51 -26.18 29.29
CA GLY A 103 -28.00 -25.61 28.05
C GLY A 103 -27.83 -26.59 26.88
N ASN A 104 -28.39 -27.79 26.94
CA ASN A 104 -28.39 -28.75 25.84
C ASN A 104 -29.63 -28.60 24.95
N LEU A 105 -29.45 -28.86 23.65
CA LEU A 105 -30.52 -28.81 22.65
C LEU A 105 -31.18 -30.19 22.55
N VAL A 106 -32.45 -30.28 22.96
CA VAL A 106 -33.25 -31.51 22.89
C VAL A 106 -34.40 -31.34 21.89
N PRO A 107 -34.68 -32.36 21.05
CA PRO A 107 -35.81 -32.32 20.13
C PRO A 107 -37.12 -32.44 20.91
N LEU A 108 -38.08 -31.56 20.60
CA LEU A 108 -39.43 -31.62 21.17
C LEU A 108 -40.12 -32.94 20.75
N ASP A 109 -40.39 -33.81 21.71
CA ASP A 109 -41.17 -35.03 21.48
C ASP A 109 -42.64 -34.63 21.19
N SER A 110 -43.08 -34.89 19.96
CA SER A 110 -44.43 -34.52 19.48
C SER A 110 -45.48 -35.58 19.82
N ARG A 111 -45.22 -36.46 20.79
CA ARG A 111 -46.18 -37.45 21.27
C ARG A 111 -47.09 -36.87 22.35
N ILE A 112 -48.20 -36.28 21.88
CA ILE A 112 -49.38 -35.96 22.68
C ILE A 112 -50.37 -37.13 22.58
N PHE A 113 -50.87 -37.60 23.73
CA PHE A 113 -52.09 -38.41 23.82
C PHE A 113 -53.32 -37.56 23.51
#